data_AF-S9TI01-F1
#
_entry.id   AF-S9TI01-F1
#
_cell.length_a   1.000
_cell.length_b   1.000
_cell.length_c   1.000
_cell.angle_alpha   90.00
_cell.angle_beta   90.00
_cell.angle_gamma   90.00
#
_symmetry.space_group_name_H-M   'P 1'
#
loop_
_entity.id
_entity.type
_entity.pdbx_description
1 polymer ?
#
loop_
_entity_poly.entity_id
_entity_poly.type
_entity_poly.pdbx_seq_one_letter_code
_entity_poly.pdbx_strand_id
1 'polypeptide(L)'
;MMAQQPTDDVIRIRIDTTEAVNAFHRLLQQQAAEGETSAPANPAATAIWRELAPFRLVEYAYIDSSIAPIDGAYIGFPKGAIYAVEEDIPDQIVNDLLSGREGHSAALPPLYVYLPLQHAYEITAIEAFLTVLSAHIGRSITAILPGRDGEMVGRVFDSEQTGAVAVEAGPYPSGQDVLDCFAARSRRPDGRAYAALTLSFARHVLEFPDASARDAFIVWTRTLCDWIFAQGGDADALGFAGAYRPAEIAPAPAETDTVVSLTTPVPPLQVSADAMRAAWRAIRDAIETAPSPRLGV
;
A
#
# COMPACT_ATOMS: atom_id res chain seq x y z
N MET A 1 -2.19 -19.27 -37.70
CA MET A 1 -2.69 -18.67 -36.45
C MET A 1 -1.59 -17.80 -35.90
N MET A 2 -1.77 -16.48 -35.85
CA MET A 2 -0.83 -15.63 -35.09
C MET A 2 -1.08 -15.92 -33.61
N ALA A 3 -0.03 -16.27 -32.86
CA ALA A 3 -0.13 -16.43 -31.43
C ALA A 3 -0.51 -15.07 -30.83
N GLN A 4 -1.65 -15.00 -30.17
CA GLN A 4 -2.12 -13.79 -29.49
C GLN A 4 -1.11 -13.45 -28.38
N GLN A 5 -0.68 -12.19 -28.29
CA GLN A 5 0.24 -11.81 -27.21
C GLN A 5 -0.47 -11.99 -25.86
N PRO A 6 0.20 -12.55 -24.84
CA PRO A 6 -0.36 -12.62 -23.49
C PRO A 6 -0.67 -11.21 -22.99
N THR A 7 -1.74 -11.10 -22.21
CA THR A 7 -2.13 -9.86 -21.52
C THR A 7 -2.33 -10.15 -20.04
N ASP A 8 -2.22 -9.12 -19.20
CA ASP A 8 -2.40 -9.22 -17.75
C ASP A 8 -3.02 -7.93 -17.21
N ASP A 9 -3.83 -8.05 -16.17
CA ASP A 9 -4.54 -6.95 -15.49
C ASP A 9 -3.88 -6.57 -14.17
N VAL A 10 -2.79 -7.23 -13.77
CA VAL A 10 -2.05 -6.89 -12.56
C VAL A 10 -0.57 -7.22 -12.69
N ILE A 11 0.28 -6.28 -12.31
CA ILE A 11 1.72 -6.50 -12.23
C ILE A 11 2.03 -7.09 -10.86
N ARG A 12 2.77 -8.20 -10.82
CA ARG A 12 3.11 -8.92 -9.58
C ARG A 12 4.61 -8.90 -9.39
N ILE A 13 5.12 -8.13 -8.44
CA ILE A 13 6.55 -8.04 -8.13
C ILE A 13 6.85 -8.93 -6.94
N ARG A 14 7.69 -9.94 -7.12
CA ARG A 14 8.14 -10.86 -6.07
C ARG A 14 9.27 -10.24 -5.28
N ILE A 15 9.13 -10.24 -3.97
CA ILE A 15 10.17 -9.89 -2.99
C ILE A 15 10.66 -11.18 -2.34
N ASP A 16 11.94 -11.50 -2.58
CA ASP A 16 12.58 -12.60 -1.86
C ASP A 16 12.87 -12.18 -0.42
N THR A 17 11.97 -12.55 0.48
CA THR A 17 12.06 -12.17 1.89
C THR A 17 13.28 -12.78 2.56
N THR A 18 13.71 -13.97 2.11
CA THR A 18 14.91 -14.63 2.65
C THR A 18 16.15 -13.82 2.29
N GLU A 19 16.27 -13.46 1.02
CA GLU A 19 17.40 -12.69 0.53
C GLU A 19 17.46 -11.30 1.19
N ALA A 20 16.32 -10.61 1.29
CA ALA A 20 16.23 -9.30 1.92
C ALA A 20 16.68 -9.33 3.39
N VAL A 21 16.19 -10.30 4.17
CA VAL A 21 16.59 -10.48 5.57
C VAL A 21 18.08 -10.82 5.68
N ASN A 22 18.58 -11.74 4.86
CA ASN A 22 20.00 -12.14 4.87
C ASN A 22 20.94 -11.00 4.45
N ALA A 23 20.57 -10.20 3.45
CA ALA A 23 21.33 -9.04 3.01
C ALA A 23 21.43 -8.00 4.13
N PHE A 24 20.34 -7.74 4.85
CA PHE A 24 20.37 -6.80 5.97
C PHE A 24 21.19 -7.32 7.15
N HIS A 25 21.11 -8.62 7.47
CA HIS A 25 21.98 -9.21 8.50
C HIS A 25 23.46 -9.10 8.14
N ARG A 26 23.85 -9.29 6.88
CA ARG A 26 25.23 -9.08 6.42
C ARG A 26 25.67 -7.62 6.61
N LEU A 27 24.80 -6.65 6.28
CA LEU A 27 25.07 -5.23 6.50
C LEU A 27 25.27 -4.91 7.99
N LEU A 28 24.42 -5.43 8.87
CA LEU A 28 24.57 -5.25 10.32
C LEU A 28 25.89 -5.86 10.84
N GLN A 29 26.31 -7.01 10.31
CA GLN A 29 27.59 -7.62 10.66
C GLN A 29 28.78 -6.77 10.20
N GLN A 30 28.70 -6.16 9.02
CA GLN A 30 29.72 -5.23 8.52
C GLN A 30 29.82 -3.98 9.40
N GLN A 31 28.68 -3.36 9.73
CA GLN A 31 28.62 -2.20 10.63
C GLN A 31 29.17 -2.52 12.03
N ALA A 32 28.86 -3.69 12.57
CA ALA A 32 29.41 -4.15 13.83
C ALA A 32 30.94 -4.33 13.78
N ALA A 33 31.48 -4.81 12.65
CA ALA A 33 32.92 -4.91 12.43
C ALA A 33 33.61 -3.54 12.30
N GLU A 34 32.88 -2.51 11.85
CA GLU A 34 33.34 -1.12 11.74
C GLU A 34 33.18 -0.33 13.06
N GLY A 35 32.61 -0.95 14.11
CA GLY A 35 32.50 -0.35 15.45
C GLY A 35 31.14 0.29 15.75
N GLU A 36 30.16 0.20 14.86
CA GLU A 36 28.76 0.58 15.15
C GLU A 36 28.08 -0.55 15.96
N THR A 37 27.67 -0.27 17.19
CA THR A 37 27.32 -1.33 18.17
C THR A 37 25.83 -1.55 18.40
N SER A 38 24.95 -0.71 17.86
CA SER A 38 23.50 -0.85 18.05
C SER A 38 22.83 -1.43 16.82
N ALA A 39 22.57 -2.74 16.86
CA ALA A 39 21.59 -3.37 15.98
C ALA A 39 20.16 -2.96 16.38
N PRO A 40 19.21 -2.90 15.43
CA PRO A 40 17.80 -2.65 15.74
C PRO A 40 17.21 -3.79 16.59
N ALA A 41 16.17 -3.49 17.37
CA ALA A 41 15.52 -4.46 18.26
C ALA A 41 14.92 -5.67 17.51
N ASN A 42 14.44 -5.47 16.29
CA ASN A 42 13.97 -6.54 15.40
C ASN A 42 14.59 -6.37 13.99
N PRO A 43 15.79 -6.95 13.75
CA PRO A 43 16.49 -6.82 12.48
C PRO A 43 15.73 -7.37 11.28
N ALA A 44 15.04 -8.51 11.44
CA ALA A 44 14.31 -9.15 10.34
C ALA A 44 13.10 -8.32 9.91
N ALA A 45 12.29 -7.83 10.86
CA ALA A 45 11.20 -6.91 10.53
C ALA A 45 11.71 -5.61 9.90
N THR A 46 12.82 -5.06 10.42
CA THR A 46 13.46 -3.87 9.85
C THR A 46 13.91 -4.11 8.41
N ALA A 47 14.47 -5.28 8.10
CA ALA A 47 14.89 -5.64 6.74
C ALA A 47 13.70 -5.64 5.77
N ILE A 48 12.57 -6.24 6.16
CA ILE A 48 11.35 -6.30 5.36
C ILE A 48 10.81 -4.88 5.12
N TRP A 49 10.77 -4.05 6.16
CA TRP A 49 10.33 -2.65 6.02
C TRP A 49 11.22 -1.83 5.09
N ARG A 50 12.54 -1.99 5.18
CA ARG A 50 13.48 -1.35 4.25
C ARG A 50 13.26 -1.82 2.81
N GLU A 51 12.98 -3.11 2.63
CA GLU A 51 12.75 -3.70 1.32
C GLU A 51 11.46 -3.19 0.66
N LEU A 52 10.41 -2.98 1.45
CA LEU A 52 9.12 -2.44 0.99
C LEU A 52 9.14 -0.93 0.74
N ALA A 53 10.05 -0.19 1.37
CA ALA A 53 10.06 1.28 1.34
C ALA A 53 10.02 1.92 -0.06
N PRO A 54 10.77 1.43 -1.07
CA PRO A 54 10.73 2.02 -2.41
C PRO A 54 9.37 1.85 -3.11
N PHE A 55 8.62 0.81 -2.77
CA PHE A 55 7.31 0.53 -3.38
C PHE A 55 6.19 1.41 -2.82
N ARG A 56 6.41 2.05 -1.67
CA ARG A 56 5.49 3.06 -1.11
C ARG A 56 5.32 4.29 -2.00
N LEU A 57 6.26 4.54 -2.91
CA LEU A 57 6.24 5.67 -3.84
C LEU A 57 5.75 5.30 -5.24
N VAL A 58 5.43 4.02 -5.49
CA VAL A 58 5.09 3.52 -6.84
C VAL A 58 3.65 3.84 -7.26
N GLU A 59 2.82 4.32 -6.33
CA GLU A 59 1.45 4.77 -6.61
C GLU A 59 1.37 5.97 -7.56
N TYR A 60 2.48 6.70 -7.72
CA TYR A 60 2.52 7.79 -8.66
C TYR A 60 2.96 7.26 -10.02
N ALA A 61 1.98 7.06 -10.91
CA ALA A 61 2.15 6.69 -12.32
C ALA A 61 2.98 7.68 -13.17
N TYR A 62 3.88 8.47 -12.57
CA TYR A 62 4.81 9.38 -13.27
C TYR A 62 5.96 8.65 -13.95
N ILE A 63 6.17 7.36 -13.66
CA ILE A 63 7.38 6.63 -14.05
C ILE A 63 7.36 6.31 -15.56
N ASP A 64 6.22 5.84 -16.08
CA ASP A 64 6.01 5.64 -17.52
C ASP A 64 4.50 5.67 -17.84
N SER A 65 4.11 6.46 -18.84
CA SER A 65 2.72 6.62 -19.30
C SER A 65 2.22 5.49 -20.22
N SER A 66 3.08 4.50 -20.54
CA SER A 66 2.75 3.39 -21.45
C SER A 66 1.70 2.43 -20.88
N ILE A 67 1.69 2.27 -19.55
CA ILE A 67 0.56 1.70 -18.82
C ILE A 67 -0.29 2.86 -18.30
N ALA A 68 -1.57 2.90 -18.67
CA ALA A 68 -2.50 3.90 -18.12
C ALA A 68 -2.72 3.63 -16.61
N PRO A 69 -3.50 4.44 -15.87
CA PRO A 69 -3.34 4.54 -14.42
C PRO A 69 -3.44 3.18 -13.71
N ILE A 70 -2.56 2.99 -12.73
CA ILE A 70 -2.57 1.88 -11.79
C ILE A 70 -3.61 2.21 -10.70
N ASP A 71 -4.46 1.25 -10.33
CA ASP A 71 -5.55 1.45 -9.34
C ASP A 71 -5.05 1.50 -7.90
N GLY A 72 -3.80 1.10 -7.66
CA GLY A 72 -3.09 1.21 -6.40
C GLY A 72 -1.90 0.26 -6.35
N ALA A 73 -1.10 0.37 -5.29
CA ALA A 73 -0.05 -0.58 -5.01
C ALA A 73 -0.35 -1.30 -3.69
N TYR A 74 -0.29 -2.63 -3.73
CA TYR A 74 -0.70 -3.47 -2.60
C TYR A 74 0.36 -4.51 -2.27
N ILE A 75 0.52 -4.86 -1.00
CA ILE A 75 1.46 -5.86 -0.50
C ILE A 75 0.68 -7.09 -0.05
N GLY A 76 0.91 -8.22 -0.70
CA GLY A 76 0.36 -9.52 -0.37
C GLY A 76 1.27 -10.33 0.57
N PHE A 77 0.67 -10.83 1.64
CA PHE A 77 1.28 -11.77 2.59
C PHE A 77 0.81 -13.21 2.34
N PRO A 78 1.61 -14.24 2.68
CA PRO A 78 1.31 -15.65 2.39
C PRO A 78 0.00 -16.20 2.96
N LYS A 79 -0.57 -15.57 4.00
CA LYS A 79 -1.87 -15.93 4.58
C LYS A 79 -3.06 -15.27 3.85
N GLY A 80 -2.82 -14.67 2.68
CA GLY A 80 -3.83 -13.97 1.88
C GLY A 80 -4.15 -12.55 2.36
N ALA A 81 -3.43 -12.03 3.35
CA ALA A 81 -3.63 -10.66 3.80
C ALA A 81 -3.00 -9.68 2.79
N ILE A 82 -3.78 -8.68 2.35
CA ILE A 82 -3.34 -7.65 1.40
C ILE A 82 -3.47 -6.28 2.04
N TYR A 83 -2.39 -5.49 2.03
CA TYR A 83 -2.32 -4.11 2.55
C TYR A 83 -2.01 -3.14 1.42
N ALA A 84 -2.49 -1.90 1.45
CA ALA A 84 -1.94 -0.88 0.55
C ALA A 84 -0.49 -0.57 0.94
N VAL A 85 0.37 -0.18 0.00
CA VAL A 85 1.78 0.14 0.30
C VAL A 85 1.93 1.34 1.24
N GLU A 86 0.97 2.27 1.18
CA GLU A 86 0.90 3.48 2.00
C GLU A 86 0.39 3.24 3.44
N GLU A 87 -0.22 2.07 3.69
CA GLU A 87 -0.73 1.69 5.00
C GLU A 87 0.38 1.28 5.96
N ASP A 88 0.17 1.57 7.25
CA ASP A 88 0.93 0.96 8.33
C ASP A 88 0.53 -0.52 8.45
N ILE A 89 1.40 -1.41 7.98
CA ILE A 89 1.28 -2.87 8.21
C ILE A 89 1.53 -3.13 9.70
N PRO A 90 0.61 -3.80 10.43
CA PRO A 90 0.81 -4.09 11.84
C PRO A 90 2.06 -4.95 12.08
N ASP A 91 2.84 -4.63 13.12
CA ASP A 91 4.04 -5.39 13.48
C ASP A 91 3.74 -6.89 13.67
N GLN A 92 2.55 -7.23 14.18
CA GLN A 92 2.15 -8.64 14.34
C GLN A 92 2.11 -9.39 13.01
N ILE A 93 1.76 -8.73 11.90
CA ILE A 93 1.67 -9.37 10.57
C ILE A 93 3.07 -9.66 10.03
N VAL A 94 4.00 -8.72 10.22
CA VAL A 94 5.42 -8.90 9.87
C VAL A 94 6.04 -9.96 10.78
N ASN A 95 5.74 -9.92 12.08
CA ASN A 95 6.21 -10.93 13.03
C ASN A 95 5.63 -12.30 12.71
N ASP A 96 4.36 -12.42 12.31
CA ASP A 96 3.72 -13.67 11.90
C ASP A 96 4.43 -14.32 10.70
N LEU A 97 4.96 -13.52 9.77
CA LEU A 97 5.79 -13.99 8.67
C LEU A 97 7.07 -14.68 9.17
N LEU A 98 7.60 -14.20 10.29
CA LEU A 98 8.78 -14.71 10.96
C LEU A 98 8.43 -15.84 11.97
N SER A 99 7.18 -15.86 12.46
CA SER A 99 6.65 -16.75 13.50
C SER A 99 6.21 -18.08 12.91
N GLY A 100 7.17 -18.98 12.75
CA GLY A 100 6.88 -20.36 12.34
C GLY A 100 8.13 -21.22 12.24
N ARG A 101 9.23 -20.78 12.87
CA ARG A 101 10.58 -21.32 12.62
C ARG A 101 11.39 -21.42 13.89
N GLU A 102 11.11 -22.48 14.63
CA GLU A 102 12.13 -23.08 15.48
C GLU A 102 13.19 -23.72 14.56
N GLY A 103 14.13 -22.92 14.06
CA GLY A 103 15.23 -23.38 13.20
C GLY A 103 15.71 -22.35 12.19
N HIS A 104 16.97 -21.94 12.32
CA HIS A 104 17.65 -20.85 11.58
C HIS A 104 17.85 -21.09 10.06
N SER A 105 17.15 -22.04 9.42
CA SER A 105 17.51 -22.49 8.06
C SER A 105 16.37 -22.69 7.06
N ALA A 106 15.10 -22.46 7.42
CA ALA A 106 14.04 -22.49 6.40
C ALA A 106 14.02 -21.16 5.61
N ALA A 107 13.71 -21.21 4.31
CA ALA A 107 13.61 -20.04 3.41
C ALA A 107 12.28 -19.30 3.57
N LEU A 108 12.28 -18.01 3.92
CA LEU A 108 11.07 -17.21 4.20
C LEU A 108 10.16 -17.19 2.98
N PRO A 109 8.83 -17.29 3.17
CA PRO A 109 7.91 -17.19 2.04
C PRO A 109 8.04 -15.81 1.38
N PRO A 110 7.91 -15.71 0.05
CA PRO A 110 8.01 -14.45 -0.64
C PRO A 110 6.83 -13.54 -0.29
N LEU A 111 7.08 -12.23 -0.37
CA LEU A 111 6.03 -11.22 -0.42
C LEU A 111 5.82 -10.80 -1.87
N TYR A 112 4.62 -10.32 -2.18
CA TYR A 112 4.32 -9.82 -3.52
C TYR A 112 3.82 -8.39 -3.42
N VAL A 113 4.32 -7.51 -4.28
CA VAL A 113 3.71 -6.21 -4.54
C VAL A 113 2.82 -6.36 -5.78
N TYR A 114 1.54 -6.10 -5.62
CA TYR A 114 0.53 -6.13 -6.66
C TYR A 114 0.22 -4.71 -7.11
N LEU A 115 0.26 -4.47 -8.42
CA LEU A 115 -0.16 -3.23 -9.06
C LEU A 115 -1.34 -3.54 -10.01
N PRO A 116 -2.59 -3.53 -9.53
CA PRO A 116 -3.76 -3.72 -10.38
C PRO A 116 -3.86 -2.60 -11.43
N LEU A 117 -4.09 -3.00 -12.68
CA LEU A 117 -4.23 -2.12 -13.82
C LEU A 117 -5.72 -1.97 -14.13
N GLN A 118 -6.15 -0.75 -14.54
CA GLN A 118 -7.55 -0.50 -14.89
C GLN A 118 -8.10 -1.41 -15.99
N HIS A 119 -7.21 -1.89 -16.87
CA HIS A 119 -7.51 -2.80 -17.97
C HIS A 119 -6.32 -3.74 -18.16
N ALA A 120 -6.52 -4.85 -18.87
CA ALA A 120 -5.42 -5.74 -19.22
C ALA A 120 -4.48 -5.10 -20.26
N TYR A 121 -3.17 -5.22 -20.05
CA TYR A 121 -2.12 -4.72 -20.96
C TYR A 121 -1.34 -5.87 -21.58
N GLU A 122 -0.79 -5.63 -22.77
CA GLU A 122 0.19 -6.55 -23.39
C GLU A 122 1.44 -6.66 -22.51
N ILE A 123 1.97 -7.87 -22.38
CA ILE A 123 3.16 -8.12 -21.53
C ILE A 123 4.36 -7.27 -21.95
N THR A 124 4.50 -6.97 -23.23
CA THR A 124 5.57 -6.08 -23.74
C THR A 124 5.54 -4.68 -23.15
N ALA A 125 4.34 -4.12 -22.93
CA ALA A 125 4.18 -2.81 -22.28
C ALA A 125 4.51 -2.90 -20.78
N ILE A 126 4.07 -3.96 -20.12
CA ILE A 126 4.38 -4.23 -18.70
C ILE A 126 5.89 -4.41 -18.49
N GLU A 127 6.57 -5.13 -19.40
CA GLU A 127 8.03 -5.32 -19.36
C GLU A 127 8.79 -4.00 -19.53
N ALA A 128 8.33 -3.12 -20.43
CA ALA A 128 8.92 -1.79 -20.60
C ALA A 128 8.76 -0.97 -19.31
N PHE A 129 7.55 -0.92 -18.74
CA PHE A 129 7.30 -0.26 -17.46
C PHE A 129 8.19 -0.80 -16.34
N LEU A 130 8.31 -2.13 -16.19
CA LEU A 130 9.13 -2.78 -15.16
C LEU A 130 10.62 -2.46 -15.30
N THR A 131 11.10 -2.30 -16.53
CA THR A 131 12.48 -1.87 -16.81
C THR A 131 12.71 -0.43 -16.32
N VAL A 132 11.79 0.49 -16.63
CA VAL A 132 11.87 1.88 -16.15
C VAL A 132 11.74 1.95 -14.63
N LEU A 133 10.82 1.17 -14.05
CA LEU A 133 10.64 1.06 -12.60
C LEU A 133 11.91 0.53 -11.92
N SER A 134 12.55 -0.50 -12.46
CA SER A 134 13.82 -1.03 -11.93
C SER A 134 14.93 0.03 -11.94
N ALA A 135 15.07 0.77 -13.05
CA ALA A 135 16.02 1.86 -13.15
C ALA A 135 15.73 2.99 -12.15
N HIS A 136 14.45 3.31 -11.93
CA HIS A 136 14.02 4.33 -10.97
C HIS A 136 14.30 3.92 -9.52
N ILE A 137 14.01 2.67 -9.15
CA ILE A 137 14.31 2.14 -7.82
C ILE A 137 15.81 1.93 -7.62
N GLY A 138 16.57 1.74 -8.70
CA GLY A 138 18.02 1.51 -8.67
C GLY A 138 18.42 0.08 -8.30
N ARG A 139 17.53 -0.89 -8.52
CA ARG A 139 17.77 -2.33 -8.26
C ARG A 139 16.97 -3.21 -9.19
N SER A 140 17.38 -4.47 -9.32
CA SER A 140 16.63 -5.46 -10.10
C SER A 140 15.25 -5.75 -9.48
N ILE A 141 14.27 -6.00 -10.33
CA ILE A 141 12.90 -6.35 -9.98
C ILE A 141 12.61 -7.75 -10.52
N THR A 142 12.11 -8.64 -9.69
CA THR A 142 11.57 -9.92 -10.16
C THR A 142 10.06 -9.78 -10.32
N ALA A 143 9.53 -9.81 -11.54
CA ALA A 143 8.08 -9.80 -11.76
C ALA A 143 7.57 -11.16 -12.22
N ILE A 144 6.37 -11.54 -11.76
CA ILE A 144 5.66 -12.73 -12.19
C ILE A 144 4.65 -12.33 -13.25
N LEU A 145 4.85 -12.81 -14.47
CA LEU A 145 4.06 -12.46 -15.65
C LEU A 145 3.58 -13.74 -16.35
N PRO A 146 2.45 -13.73 -17.07
CA PRO A 146 2.03 -14.86 -17.87
C PRO A 146 3.04 -15.14 -19.00
N GLY A 147 3.42 -16.40 -19.10
CA GLY A 147 4.18 -16.99 -20.18
C GLY A 147 3.32 -17.20 -21.43
N ARG A 148 3.95 -17.72 -22.48
CA ARG A 148 3.25 -18.01 -23.76
C ARG A 148 2.23 -19.13 -23.63
N ASP A 149 2.44 -20.05 -22.69
CA ASP A 149 1.60 -21.22 -22.48
C ASP A 149 0.56 -21.01 -21.37
N GLY A 150 0.41 -19.77 -20.88
CA GLY A 150 -0.50 -19.41 -19.79
C GLY A 150 0.04 -19.71 -18.38
N GLU A 151 1.18 -20.39 -18.27
CA GLU A 151 1.90 -20.55 -17.00
C GLU A 151 2.51 -19.23 -16.53
N MET A 152 2.52 -19.00 -15.23
CA MET A 152 3.12 -17.80 -14.64
C MET A 152 4.63 -17.99 -14.47
N VAL A 153 5.40 -17.02 -14.96
CA VAL A 153 6.86 -17.08 -14.97
C VAL A 153 7.45 -15.87 -14.27
N GLY A 154 8.41 -16.11 -13.38
CA GLY A 154 9.26 -15.07 -12.82
C GLY A 154 10.27 -14.60 -13.86
N ARG A 155 10.34 -13.30 -14.10
CA ARG A 155 11.31 -12.63 -14.97
C ARG A 155 12.01 -11.53 -14.18
N VAL A 156 13.33 -11.41 -14.38
CA VAL A 156 14.14 -10.37 -13.76
C VAL A 156 14.27 -9.18 -14.71
N PHE A 157 14.07 -7.99 -14.18
CA PHE A 157 14.21 -6.71 -14.87
C PHE A 157 15.29 -5.91 -14.16
N ASP A 158 16.31 -5.51 -14.90
CA ASP A 158 17.41 -4.66 -14.45
C ASP A 158 17.84 -3.73 -15.60
N SER A 159 18.83 -2.87 -15.33
CA SER A 159 19.39 -1.96 -16.35
C SER A 159 20.12 -2.69 -17.49
N GLU A 160 20.37 -3.99 -17.39
CA GLU A 160 21.14 -4.80 -18.34
C GLU A 160 20.28 -5.85 -19.09
N GLN A 161 18.97 -5.91 -18.84
CA GLN A 161 17.98 -6.86 -19.38
C GLN A 161 18.32 -8.34 -19.14
N THR A 162 18.60 -8.72 -17.90
CA THR A 162 18.94 -10.12 -17.58
C THR A 162 17.72 -11.04 -17.44
N GLY A 163 17.38 -11.77 -18.51
CA GLY A 163 16.21 -12.66 -18.60
C GLY A 163 16.34 -14.04 -17.95
N ALA A 164 16.55 -14.12 -16.63
CA ALA A 164 16.33 -15.39 -15.91
C ALA A 164 14.82 -15.67 -15.83
N VAL A 165 14.38 -16.78 -16.41
CA VAL A 165 12.97 -17.22 -16.42
C VAL A 165 12.84 -18.48 -15.56
N ALA A 166 12.09 -18.40 -14.48
CA ALA A 166 11.72 -19.56 -13.66
C ALA A 166 10.20 -19.70 -13.62
N VAL A 167 9.69 -20.93 -13.76
CA VAL A 167 8.27 -21.21 -13.54
C VAL A 167 7.99 -21.04 -12.05
N GLU A 168 7.02 -20.19 -11.72
CA GLU A 168 6.67 -19.88 -10.34
C GLU A 168 5.28 -20.48 -10.05
N ALA A 169 5.19 -21.38 -9.07
CA ALA A 169 3.92 -21.98 -8.66
C ALA A 169 3.28 -21.17 -7.52
N GLY A 170 2.00 -20.84 -7.65
CA GLY A 170 1.25 -20.15 -6.61
C GLY A 170 -0.12 -19.67 -7.10
N PRO A 171 -1.04 -19.31 -6.19
CA PRO A 171 -2.24 -18.57 -6.58
C PRO A 171 -1.83 -17.14 -6.94
N TYR A 172 -1.96 -16.78 -8.22
CA TYR A 172 -1.75 -15.41 -8.69
C TYR A 172 -3.11 -14.74 -8.87
N PRO A 173 -3.57 -13.95 -7.88
CA PRO A 173 -4.87 -13.30 -7.97
C PRO A 173 -4.91 -12.37 -9.18
N SER A 174 -6.09 -12.22 -9.80
CA SER A 174 -6.34 -11.17 -10.78
C SER A 174 -6.29 -9.79 -10.12
N GLY A 175 -6.27 -8.71 -10.93
CA GLY A 175 -6.37 -7.35 -10.39
C GLY A 175 -7.62 -7.17 -9.52
N GLN A 176 -8.75 -7.70 -9.98
CA GLN A 176 -10.02 -7.64 -9.23
C GLN A 176 -9.95 -8.43 -7.92
N ASP A 177 -9.35 -9.62 -7.90
CA ASP A 177 -9.21 -10.42 -6.67
C ASP A 177 -8.39 -9.69 -5.60
N VAL A 178 -7.33 -8.97 -6.02
CA VAL A 178 -6.51 -8.13 -5.12
C VAL A 178 -7.37 -7.02 -4.51
N LEU A 179 -8.12 -6.30 -5.35
CA LEU A 179 -9.00 -5.22 -4.91
C LEU A 179 -10.12 -5.71 -4.00
N ASP A 180 -10.72 -6.86 -4.31
CA ASP A 180 -11.78 -7.48 -3.49
C ASP A 180 -11.26 -7.94 -2.14
N CYS A 181 -10.08 -8.57 -2.12
CA CYS A 181 -9.42 -8.99 -0.88
C CYS A 181 -9.07 -7.80 0.01
N PHE A 182 -8.53 -6.72 -0.59
CA PHE A 182 -8.27 -5.47 0.13
C PHE A 182 -9.57 -4.82 0.63
N ALA A 183 -10.60 -4.75 -0.20
CA ALA A 183 -11.90 -4.19 0.15
C ALA A 183 -12.58 -4.98 1.28
N ALA A 184 -12.44 -6.30 1.33
CA ALA A 184 -13.00 -7.14 2.38
C ALA A 184 -12.45 -6.81 3.77
N ARG A 185 -11.20 -6.33 3.86
CA ARG A 185 -10.59 -5.92 5.14
C ARG A 185 -11.10 -4.58 5.65
N SER A 186 -11.53 -3.72 4.73
CA SER A 186 -12.01 -2.37 5.03
C SER A 186 -13.52 -2.27 5.18
N ARG A 187 -14.21 -3.42 5.15
CA ARG A 187 -15.67 -3.53 5.29
C ARG A 187 -16.03 -4.54 6.38
N ARG A 188 -17.06 -4.25 7.15
CA ARG A 188 -17.69 -5.25 8.02
C ARG A 188 -18.71 -6.08 7.24
N PRO A 189 -19.06 -7.29 7.73
CA PRO A 189 -20.12 -8.11 7.13
C PRO A 189 -21.48 -7.42 7.03
N ASP A 190 -21.72 -6.39 7.85
CA ASP A 190 -22.95 -5.58 7.84
C ASP A 190 -22.94 -4.44 6.81
N GLY A 191 -21.88 -4.31 6.00
CA GLY A 191 -21.74 -3.33 4.93
C GLY A 191 -21.02 -2.04 5.30
N ARG A 192 -20.79 -1.78 6.60
CA ARG A 192 -20.06 -0.58 7.04
C ARG A 192 -18.62 -0.59 6.57
N ALA A 193 -18.08 0.59 6.27
CA ALA A 193 -16.74 0.76 5.75
C ALA A 193 -15.93 1.77 6.57
N TYR A 194 -14.60 1.64 6.54
CA TYR A 194 -13.70 2.41 7.39
C TYR A 194 -12.63 3.16 6.60
N ALA A 195 -12.35 4.39 7.01
CA ALA A 195 -11.19 5.16 6.57
C ALA A 195 -10.40 5.67 7.78
N ALA A 196 -9.12 5.96 7.58
CA ALA A 196 -8.29 6.63 8.57
C ALA A 196 -8.02 8.07 8.13
N LEU A 197 -8.18 9.01 9.05
CA LEU A 197 -7.75 10.40 8.88
C LEU A 197 -6.69 10.71 9.94
N THR A 198 -5.52 11.20 9.51
CA THR A 198 -4.48 11.64 10.43
C THR A 198 -4.60 13.15 10.65
N LEU A 199 -4.94 13.56 11.88
CA LEU A 199 -5.01 14.95 12.29
C LEU A 199 -3.85 15.25 13.24
N SER A 200 -2.99 16.21 12.90
CA SER A 200 -1.89 16.64 13.78
C SER A 200 -1.12 15.46 14.40
N PHE A 201 -0.77 14.47 13.57
CA PHE A 201 -0.08 13.21 13.91
C PHE A 201 -0.89 12.15 14.68
N ALA A 202 -2.15 12.40 15.00
CA ALA A 202 -3.05 11.39 15.57
C ALA A 202 -3.89 10.72 14.47
N ARG A 203 -3.84 9.39 14.38
CA ARG A 203 -4.66 8.59 13.46
C ARG A 203 -6.04 8.35 14.05
N HIS A 204 -7.09 8.76 13.34
CA HIS A 204 -8.49 8.55 13.73
C HIS A 204 -9.17 7.60 12.75
N VAL A 205 -9.84 6.56 13.26
CA VAL A 205 -10.64 5.65 12.42
C VAL A 205 -12.06 6.17 12.33
N LEU A 206 -12.51 6.37 11.10
CA LEU A 206 -13.80 6.93 10.73
C LEU A 206 -14.68 5.82 10.17
N GLU A 207 -15.93 5.75 10.62
CA GLU A 207 -16.93 4.79 10.14
C GLU A 207 -17.92 5.46 9.18
N PHE A 208 -18.18 4.76 8.08
CA PHE A 208 -19.11 5.13 7.02
C PHE A 208 -20.19 4.07 6.84
N PRO A 209 -21.40 4.47 6.39
CA PRO A 209 -22.51 3.53 6.18
C PRO A 209 -22.20 2.46 5.14
N ASP A 210 -21.42 2.80 4.12
CA ASP A 210 -20.99 1.91 3.06
C ASP A 210 -19.66 2.37 2.43
N ALA A 211 -19.10 1.54 1.55
CA ALA A 211 -17.86 1.83 0.85
C ALA A 211 -17.96 3.04 -0.09
N SER A 212 -19.13 3.32 -0.67
CA SER A 212 -19.30 4.46 -1.58
C SER A 212 -19.16 5.78 -0.83
N ALA A 213 -19.75 5.88 0.37
CA ALA A 213 -19.61 7.04 1.23
C ALA A 213 -18.16 7.24 1.71
N ARG A 214 -17.47 6.15 2.07
CA ARG A 214 -16.04 6.16 2.41
C ARG A 214 -15.17 6.64 1.24
N ASP A 215 -15.37 6.08 0.06
CA ASP A 215 -14.55 6.39 -1.11
C ASP A 215 -14.76 7.85 -1.57
N ALA A 216 -16.01 8.34 -1.51
CA ALA A 216 -16.30 9.75 -1.74
C ALA A 216 -15.58 10.67 -0.74
N PHE A 217 -15.49 10.29 0.54
CA PHE A 217 -14.73 11.01 1.55
C PHE A 217 -13.24 11.05 1.23
N ILE A 218 -12.64 9.91 0.88
CA ILE A 218 -11.23 9.81 0.52
C ILE A 218 -10.91 10.74 -0.66
N VAL A 219 -11.68 10.67 -1.75
CA VAL A 219 -11.50 11.54 -2.93
C VAL A 219 -11.64 13.01 -2.56
N TRP A 220 -12.61 13.35 -1.70
CA TRP A 220 -12.78 14.72 -1.23
C TRP A 220 -11.57 15.21 -0.43
N THR A 221 -11.03 14.42 0.49
CA THR A 221 -9.83 14.80 1.27
C THR A 221 -8.59 14.95 0.40
N ARG A 222 -8.44 14.13 -0.66
CA ARG A 222 -7.37 14.30 -1.65
C ARG A 222 -7.50 15.63 -2.40
N THR A 223 -8.71 15.93 -2.87
CA THR A 223 -9.02 17.21 -3.53
C THR A 223 -8.73 18.41 -2.62
N LEU A 224 -9.05 18.29 -1.33
CA LEU A 224 -8.74 19.32 -0.34
C LEU A 224 -7.22 19.51 -0.17
N CYS A 225 -6.46 18.42 -0.04
CA CYS A 225 -5.00 18.50 0.11
C CYS A 225 -4.34 19.12 -1.14
N ASP A 226 -4.76 18.71 -2.34
CA ASP A 226 -4.28 19.27 -3.59
C ASP A 226 -4.60 20.78 -3.70
N TRP A 227 -5.80 21.18 -3.26
CA TRP A 227 -6.19 22.59 -3.21
C TRP A 227 -5.35 23.39 -2.21
N ILE A 228 -5.13 22.87 -0.99
CA ILE A 228 -4.27 23.52 0.03
C ILE A 228 -2.86 23.72 -0.52
N PHE A 229 -2.30 22.67 -1.15
CA PHE A 229 -0.98 22.72 -1.75
C PHE A 229 -0.91 23.78 -2.86
N ALA A 230 -1.91 23.82 -3.75
CA ALA A 230 -2.00 24.83 -4.80
C ALA A 230 -2.10 26.28 -4.28
N GLN A 231 -2.53 26.49 -3.03
CA GLN A 231 -2.62 27.80 -2.36
C GLN A 231 -1.41 28.12 -1.47
N GLY A 232 -0.29 27.40 -1.62
CA GLY A 232 0.95 27.66 -0.88
C GLY A 232 1.19 26.76 0.32
N GLY A 233 0.31 25.77 0.57
CA GLY A 233 0.57 24.66 1.50
C GLY A 233 0.36 24.96 2.98
N ASP A 234 0.01 26.19 3.36
CA ASP A 234 -0.27 26.53 4.76
C ASP A 234 -1.73 26.19 5.12
N ALA A 235 -1.96 24.93 5.48
CA ALA A 235 -3.29 24.41 5.85
C ALA A 235 -3.92 25.22 6.99
N ASP A 236 -3.13 25.62 7.99
CA ASP A 236 -3.60 26.34 9.17
C ASP A 236 -4.10 27.74 8.79
N ALA A 237 -3.31 28.50 8.02
CA ALA A 237 -3.70 29.82 7.53
C ALA A 237 -4.96 29.78 6.65
N LEU A 238 -5.17 28.68 5.94
CA LEU A 238 -6.35 28.46 5.09
C LEU A 238 -7.59 27.99 5.87
N GLY A 239 -7.45 27.66 7.16
CA GLY A 239 -8.53 27.20 8.04
C GLY A 239 -8.74 25.69 8.06
N PHE A 240 -7.74 24.92 7.62
CA PHE A 240 -7.72 23.47 7.51
C PHE A 240 -6.65 22.84 8.40
N ALA A 241 -6.44 23.38 9.59
CA ALA A 241 -5.43 22.88 10.52
C ALA A 241 -5.57 21.36 10.73
N GLY A 242 -4.45 20.64 10.61
CA GLY A 242 -4.40 19.19 10.70
C GLY A 242 -4.63 18.43 9.38
N ALA A 243 -5.06 19.09 8.28
CA ALA A 243 -5.33 18.46 6.97
C ALA A 243 -4.07 18.32 6.10
N TYR A 244 -3.06 17.60 6.59
CA TYR A 244 -1.77 17.48 5.88
C TYR A 244 -1.66 16.23 4.99
N ARG A 245 -2.52 15.24 5.21
CA ARG A 245 -2.57 13.98 4.45
C ARG A 245 -4.02 13.67 4.10
N PRO A 246 -4.31 13.19 2.88
CA PRO A 246 -5.64 12.68 2.56
C PRO A 246 -6.02 11.52 3.49
N ALA A 247 -7.32 11.30 3.65
CA ALA A 247 -7.79 10.09 4.29
C ALA A 247 -7.49 8.86 3.43
N GLU A 248 -7.30 7.74 4.08
CA GLU A 248 -6.93 6.47 3.44
C GLU A 248 -7.90 5.38 3.86
N ILE A 249 -7.96 4.31 3.08
CA ILE A 249 -8.71 3.13 3.49
C ILE A 249 -8.12 2.61 4.81
N ALA A 250 -9.00 2.16 5.71
CA ALA A 250 -8.58 1.58 6.98
C ALA A 250 -9.19 0.17 7.13
N PRO A 251 -8.47 -0.74 7.80
CA PRO A 251 -9.07 -2.01 8.19
C PRO A 251 -10.22 -1.77 9.17
N ALA A 252 -11.12 -2.76 9.27
CA ALA A 252 -12.11 -2.77 10.32
C ALA A 252 -11.42 -2.67 11.70
N PRO A 253 -11.83 -1.71 12.55
CA PRO A 253 -11.24 -1.50 13.86
C PRO A 253 -11.45 -2.71 14.78
N ALA A 254 -10.49 -2.95 15.68
CA ALA A 254 -10.69 -3.90 16.77
C ALA A 254 -11.81 -3.41 17.71
N GLU A 255 -12.43 -4.31 18.47
CA GLU A 255 -13.51 -3.94 19.40
C GLU A 255 -13.10 -2.88 20.44
N THR A 256 -11.80 -2.75 20.69
CA THR A 256 -11.20 -1.80 21.63
C THR A 256 -10.90 -0.42 21.04
N ASP A 257 -10.94 -0.28 19.72
CA ASP A 257 -10.57 0.97 19.06
C ASP A 257 -11.72 1.98 19.13
N THR A 258 -11.37 3.25 19.29
CA THR A 258 -12.36 4.33 19.20
C THR A 258 -12.62 4.65 17.75
N VAL A 259 -13.90 4.57 17.39
CA VAL A 259 -14.38 4.79 16.04
C VAL A 259 -15.30 6.00 16.04
N VAL A 260 -15.06 6.93 15.12
CA VAL A 260 -15.91 8.10 14.94
C VAL A 260 -16.86 7.83 13.79
N SER A 261 -18.16 7.68 14.08
CA SER A 261 -19.17 7.59 13.03
C SER A 261 -19.40 8.98 12.43
N LEU A 262 -19.02 9.16 11.17
CA LEU A 262 -19.29 10.39 10.45
C LEU A 262 -20.68 10.30 9.80
N THR A 263 -21.67 10.95 10.42
CA THR A 263 -23.00 11.11 9.84
C THR A 263 -23.12 12.35 8.96
N THR A 264 -22.10 13.21 8.97
CA THR A 264 -22.06 14.44 8.18
C THR A 264 -21.82 14.08 6.71
N PRO A 265 -22.70 14.51 5.78
CA PRO A 265 -22.51 14.23 4.36
C PRO A 265 -21.24 14.91 3.84
N VAL A 266 -20.44 14.17 3.09
CA VAL A 266 -19.26 14.69 2.40
C VAL A 266 -19.73 15.69 1.33
N PRO A 267 -19.18 16.91 1.29
CA PRO A 267 -19.54 17.88 0.26
C PRO A 267 -19.03 17.41 -1.12
N PRO A 268 -19.68 17.83 -2.22
CA PRO A 268 -19.19 17.52 -3.57
C PRO A 268 -17.80 18.13 -3.83
N LEU A 269 -17.08 17.58 -4.80
CA LEU A 269 -15.68 17.98 -5.11
C LEU A 269 -15.56 19.45 -5.54
N GLN A 270 -16.58 19.99 -6.21
CA GLN A 270 -16.60 21.37 -6.68
C GLN A 270 -17.50 22.23 -5.80
N VAL A 271 -16.96 22.69 -4.68
CA VAL A 271 -17.63 23.63 -3.78
C VAL A 271 -16.72 24.83 -3.49
N SER A 272 -17.31 25.94 -3.03
CA SER A 272 -16.54 27.12 -2.64
C SER A 272 -15.59 26.83 -1.47
N ALA A 273 -14.52 27.61 -1.33
CA ALA A 273 -13.59 27.48 -0.21
C ALA A 273 -14.29 27.59 1.16
N ASP A 274 -15.34 28.40 1.27
CA ASP A 274 -16.14 28.51 2.48
C ASP A 274 -16.92 27.23 2.79
N ALA A 275 -17.47 26.57 1.77
CA ALA A 275 -18.15 25.29 1.94
C ALA A 275 -17.16 24.17 2.31
N MET A 276 -15.96 24.15 1.72
CA MET A 276 -14.90 23.22 2.13
C MET A 276 -14.51 23.43 3.60
N ARG A 277 -14.31 24.69 4.02
CA ARG A 277 -14.00 25.02 5.42
C ARG A 277 -15.12 24.63 6.38
N ALA A 278 -16.38 24.87 6.01
CA ALA A 278 -17.52 24.50 6.84
C ALA A 278 -17.61 22.99 7.04
N ALA A 279 -17.44 22.21 5.96
CA ALA A 279 -17.41 20.76 6.03
C ALA A 279 -16.23 20.25 6.88
N TRP A 280 -15.02 20.79 6.66
CA TRP A 280 -13.84 20.44 7.45
C TRP A 280 -14.04 20.68 8.94
N ARG A 281 -14.60 21.83 9.33
CA ARG A 281 -14.91 22.11 10.74
C ARG A 281 -15.88 21.09 11.31
N ALA A 282 -16.95 20.76 10.60
CA ALA A 282 -17.91 19.76 11.06
C ALA A 282 -17.28 18.37 11.27
N ILE A 283 -16.37 17.97 10.38
CA ILE A 283 -15.61 16.70 10.51
C ILE A 283 -14.68 16.75 11.72
N ARG A 284 -13.88 17.82 11.86
CA ARG A 284 -12.95 17.98 12.98
C ARG A 284 -13.68 18.01 14.31
N ASP A 285 -14.76 18.78 14.41
CA ASP A 285 -15.55 18.89 15.63
C ASP A 285 -16.19 17.53 15.99
N ALA A 286 -16.63 16.73 15.01
CA ALA A 286 -17.13 15.37 15.24
C ALA A 286 -16.04 14.42 15.79
N ILE A 287 -14.80 14.57 15.31
CA ILE A 287 -13.65 13.78 15.79
C ILE A 287 -13.24 14.20 17.20
N GLU A 288 -13.17 15.51 17.46
CA GLU A 288 -12.77 16.06 18.77
C GLU A 288 -13.81 15.80 19.87
N THR A 289 -15.09 15.69 19.51
CA THR A 289 -16.19 15.41 20.46
C THR A 289 -16.46 13.92 20.65
N ALA A 290 -15.83 13.05 19.84
CA ALA A 290 -15.95 11.61 20.02
C ALA A 290 -15.31 11.19 21.36
N PRO A 291 -15.98 10.34 22.16
CA PRO A 291 -15.45 9.91 23.44
C PRO A 291 -14.11 9.18 23.22
N SER A 292 -13.03 9.70 23.82
CA SER A 292 -11.74 9.00 23.84
C SER A 292 -11.90 7.62 24.49
N PRO A 293 -11.12 6.61 24.06
CA PRO A 293 -11.15 5.32 24.72
C PRO A 293 -10.75 5.55 26.17
N ARG A 294 -11.60 5.11 27.10
CA ARG A 294 -11.18 5.02 28.50
C ARG A 294 -9.97 4.10 28.51
N LEU A 295 -8.80 4.64 28.81
CA LEU A 295 -7.64 3.84 29.18
C LEU A 295 -8.07 2.95 30.34
N GLY A 296 -8.36 1.68 30.03
CA GLY A 296 -8.60 0.65 31.02
C GLY A 296 -7.31 0.47 31.80
N VAL A 297 -7.38 0.79 33.09
CA VAL A 297 -6.38 0.42 34.10
C VAL A 297 -6.33 -1.09 34.24
#